data_AF-A0A2V8AGT4-F1
#
_entry.id   AF-A0A2V8AGT4-F1
#
_cell.length_a   1.000
_cell.length_b   1.000
_cell.length_c   1.000
_cell.angle_alpha   90.00
_cell.angle_beta   90.00
_cell.angle_gamma   90.00
#
_symmetry.space_group_name_H-M   'P 1'
#
loop_
_entity.id
_entity.type
_entity.pdbx_description
1 polymer ?
#
loop_
_entity_poly.entity_id
_entity_poly.type
_entity_poly.pdbx_seq_one_letter_code
_entity_poly.pdbx_strand_id
1 'polypeptide(L)'
;MARLAFTVSPQFEPFQGTVAPYTAGGIVFAGAAFTVVQRFVRDATSVYVRIAILALVLSWIPDVTLLFINEPGATVPAVVSLMVMHAVTAAIVVKLLVRIAGSARA
;
A
#
# COMPACT_ATOMS: atom_id res chain seq x y z
N MET A 1 -23.09 9.16 -7.14
CA MET A 1 -22.87 7.97 -6.30
C MET A 1 -21.49 7.93 -5.63
N ALA A 2 -20.37 8.08 -6.36
CA ALA A 2 -19.02 8.05 -5.75
C ALA A 2 -18.78 9.07 -4.62
N ARG A 3 -19.29 10.32 -4.72
CA ARG A 3 -19.12 11.36 -3.68
C ARG A 3 -19.73 10.99 -2.31
N LEU A 4 -20.78 10.16 -2.29
CA LEU A 4 -21.42 9.71 -1.05
C LEU A 4 -20.65 8.56 -0.39
N ALA A 5 -19.91 7.77 -1.17
CA ALA A 5 -19.11 6.65 -0.66
C ALA A 5 -17.80 7.13 -0.01
N PHE A 6 -17.30 8.31 -0.38
CA PHE A 6 -16.04 8.90 0.11
C PHE A 6 -16.24 10.17 0.93
N THR A 7 -17.43 10.37 1.52
CA THR A 7 -17.67 11.55 2.36
C THR A 7 -16.85 11.41 3.65
N VAL A 8 -15.76 12.15 3.75
CA VAL A 8 -14.88 12.14 4.92
C VAL A 8 -15.58 12.84 6.09
N SER A 9 -15.53 12.23 7.27
CA SER A 9 -16.14 12.82 8.48
C SER A 9 -15.49 14.18 8.79
N PRO A 10 -16.27 15.20 9.16
CA PRO A 10 -15.73 16.49 9.59
C PRO A 10 -14.89 16.38 10.87
N GLN A 11 -15.07 15.29 11.63
CA GLN A 11 -14.34 15.03 12.87
C GLN A 11 -12.98 14.35 12.62
N PHE A 12 -12.71 13.93 11.37
CA PHE A 12 -11.45 13.31 11.03
C PHE A 12 -10.42 14.41 10.77
N GLU A 13 -9.49 14.60 11.69
CA GLU A 13 -8.43 15.60 11.56
C GLU A 13 -7.49 15.25 10.39
N PRO A 14 -7.35 16.11 9.37
CA PRO A 14 -6.42 15.87 8.28
C PRO A 14 -4.98 15.80 8.80
N PHE A 15 -4.18 14.92 8.20
CA PHE A 15 -2.76 14.87 8.50
C PHE A 15 -2.09 16.22 8.18
N GLN A 16 -1.56 16.89 9.21
CA GLN A 16 -0.96 18.23 9.10
C GLN A 16 0.54 18.20 8.71
N GLY A 17 1.14 17.02 8.63
CA GLY A 17 2.56 16.84 8.30
C GLY A 17 2.82 16.60 6.81
N THR A 18 4.09 16.38 6.46
CA THR A 18 4.47 15.92 5.13
C THR A 18 4.47 14.40 5.04
N VAL A 19 3.84 13.86 3.99
CA VAL A 19 3.86 12.41 3.68
C VAL A 19 5.09 12.00 2.87
N ALA A 20 5.84 12.98 2.34
CA ALA A 20 6.99 12.74 1.45
C ALA A 20 8.06 11.77 2.01
N PRO A 21 8.53 11.88 3.28
CA PRO A 21 9.57 10.97 3.78
C PRO A 21 9.09 9.52 3.89
N TYR A 22 7.82 9.31 4.27
CA TYR A 22 7.23 7.97 4.36
C TYR A 22 7.12 7.32 2.97
N THR A 23 6.66 8.10 1.99
CA THR A 23 6.58 7.65 0.59
C THR A 23 7.96 7.32 0.03
N ALA A 24 8.95 8.20 0.25
CA ALA A 24 10.32 7.98 -0.21
C ALA A 24 10.93 6.73 0.43
N GLY A 25 10.77 6.55 1.73
CA GLY A 25 11.20 5.35 2.45
C GLY A 25 10.54 4.07 1.91
N GLY A 26 9.23 4.11 1.67
CA GLY A 26 8.49 2.99 1.09
C GLY A 26 8.98 2.59 -0.31
N ILE A 27 9.26 3.57 -1.17
CA ILE A 27 9.81 3.33 -2.52
C ILE A 27 11.21 2.68 -2.43
N VAL A 28 12.09 3.23 -1.60
CA VAL A 28 13.46 2.69 -1.41
C VAL A 28 13.41 1.27 -0.87
N PHE A 29 12.56 1.02 0.13
CA PHE A 29 12.38 -0.32 0.71
C PHE A 29 11.85 -1.32 -0.33
N ALA A 30 10.83 -0.95 -1.11
CA ALA A 30 10.28 -1.81 -2.15
C ALA A 30 11.32 -2.17 -3.23
N GLY A 31 12.10 -1.18 -3.68
CA GLY A 31 13.20 -1.40 -4.63
C GLY A 31 14.27 -2.34 -4.06
N ALA A 32 14.71 -2.10 -2.83
CA ALA A 32 15.70 -2.94 -2.16
C ALA A 32 15.22 -4.39 -2.00
N ALA A 33 13.96 -4.59 -1.57
CA ALA A 33 13.36 -5.91 -1.45
C ALA A 33 13.36 -6.66 -2.79
N PHE A 34 13.02 -5.97 -3.89
CA PHE A 34 13.06 -6.56 -5.22
C PHE A 34 14.47 -6.94 -5.67
N THR A 35 15.47 -6.06 -5.48
CA THR A 35 16.87 -6.35 -5.79
C THR A 35 17.40 -7.55 -5.02
N VAL A 36 17.04 -7.67 -3.73
CA VAL A 36 17.39 -8.83 -2.91
C VAL A 36 16.76 -10.10 -3.48
N VAL A 37 15.45 -10.10 -3.75
CA VAL A 37 14.76 -11.28 -4.32
C VAL A 37 15.36 -11.68 -5.67
N GLN A 38 15.69 -10.72 -6.54
CA GLN A 38 16.37 -10.98 -7.81
C GLN A 38 17.73 -11.66 -7.65
N ARG A 39 18.47 -11.34 -6.57
CA ARG A 39 19.81 -11.88 -6.32
C ARG A 39 19.78 -13.33 -5.83
N PHE A 40 18.71 -13.74 -5.15
CA PHE A 40 18.64 -15.06 -4.49
C PHE A 40 17.67 -16.05 -5.14
N VAL A 41 16.74 -15.60 -6.00
CA VAL A 41 15.66 -16.45 -6.52
C VAL A 41 15.64 -16.48 -8.06
N ARG A 42 15.50 -17.68 -8.63
CA ARG A 42 15.38 -17.87 -10.11
C ARG A 42 14.10 -17.24 -10.67
N ASP A 43 12.97 -17.39 -10.00
CA ASP A 43 11.69 -16.72 -10.32
C ASP A 43 11.39 -15.58 -9.33
N ALA A 44 12.14 -14.50 -9.48
CA ALA A 44 12.03 -13.32 -8.61
C ALA A 44 10.66 -12.62 -8.73
N THR A 45 10.01 -12.71 -9.88
CA THR A 45 8.72 -12.05 -10.14
C THR A 45 7.61 -12.69 -9.31
N SER A 46 7.48 -14.03 -9.36
CA SER A 46 6.46 -14.74 -8.58
C SER A 46 6.65 -14.57 -7.08
N VAL A 47 7.91 -14.57 -6.61
CA VAL A 47 8.20 -14.37 -5.18
C VAL A 47 7.92 -12.94 -4.75
N TYR A 48 8.28 -11.93 -5.55
CA TYR A 48 7.98 -10.54 -5.24
C TYR A 48 6.46 -10.28 -5.14
N VAL A 49 5.66 -10.87 -6.04
CA VAL A 49 4.19 -10.77 -5.97
C VAL A 49 3.66 -11.36 -4.66
N ARG A 50 4.17 -12.51 -4.21
CA ARG A 50 3.78 -13.10 -2.92
C ARG A 50 4.14 -12.21 -1.74
N ILE A 51 5.35 -11.64 -1.74
CA ILE A 51 5.78 -10.69 -0.72
C ILE A 51 4.88 -9.45 -0.72
N ALA A 52 4.53 -8.93 -1.89
CA ALA A 52 3.66 -7.77 -2.00
C ALA A 52 2.23 -8.06 -1.51
N ILE A 53 1.69 -9.26 -1.77
CA ILE A 53 0.41 -9.70 -1.20
C ILE A 53 0.51 -9.77 0.33
N LEU A 54 1.59 -10.34 0.88
CA LEU A 54 1.80 -10.39 2.31
C LEU A 54 1.87 -8.98 2.92
N ALA A 55 2.63 -8.08 2.29
CA ALA A 55 2.76 -6.69 2.71
C ALA A 55 1.41 -5.94 2.66
N LEU A 56 0.59 -6.18 1.63
CA LEU A 56 -0.77 -5.62 1.54
C LEU A 56 -1.66 -6.10 2.69
N VAL A 57 -1.64 -7.40 3.00
CA VAL A 57 -2.42 -7.93 4.12
C VAL A 57 -1.93 -7.33 5.45
N LEU A 58 -0.61 -7.21 5.63
CA LEU A 58 -0.03 -6.58 6.82
C LEU A 58 -0.35 -5.09 6.89
N SER A 59 -0.43 -4.37 5.77
CA SER A 59 -0.78 -2.94 5.76
C SER A 59 -2.23 -2.66 6.16
N TRP A 60 -3.12 -3.67 6.09
CA TRP A 60 -4.48 -3.53 6.59
C TRP A 60 -4.59 -3.65 8.11
N ILE A 61 -3.54 -4.10 8.81
CA ILE A 61 -3.55 -4.17 10.28
C ILE A 61 -3.74 -2.76 10.88
N PRO A 62 -2.96 -1.72 10.50
CA PRO A 62 -3.22 -0.34 10.90
C PRO A 62 -4.64 0.14 10.53
N ASP A 63 -5.11 -0.14 9.30
CA ASP A 63 -6.43 0.29 8.82
C ASP A 63 -7.55 -0.22 9.73
N VAL A 64 -7.50 -1.51 10.06
CA VAL A 64 -8.48 -2.16 10.92
C VAL A 64 -8.33 -1.71 12.38
N THR A 65 -7.10 -1.44 12.82
CA THR A 65 -6.82 -0.95 14.18
C THR A 65 -7.53 0.38 14.47
N LEU A 66 -7.71 1.25 13.47
CA LEU A 66 -8.47 2.50 13.62
C LEU A 66 -9.89 2.30 14.19
N LEU A 67 -10.54 1.17 13.90
CA LEU A 67 -11.86 0.83 14.45
C LEU A 67 -11.83 0.45 15.93
N PHE A 68 -10.67 0.03 16.44
CA PHE A 68 -10.50 -0.45 17.82
C PHE A 68 -9.93 0.59 18.77
N ILE A 69 -9.19 1.58 18.25
CA ILE A 69 -8.57 2.64 19.05
C ILE A 69 -9.46 3.88 19.26
N ASN A 70 -10.74 3.81 18.85
CA ASN A 70 -11.75 4.88 18.99
C ASN A 70 -11.33 6.22 18.35
N GLU A 71 -10.65 6.18 17.19
CA GLU A 71 -10.30 7.40 16.46
C GLU A 71 -11.56 8.14 15.96
N PRO A 72 -11.68 9.46 16.20
CA PRO A 72 -12.83 10.24 15.76
C PRO A 72 -13.03 10.16 14.24
N GLY A 73 -14.25 9.80 13.81
CA GLY A 73 -14.58 9.66 12.39
C GLY A 73 -14.09 8.38 11.71
N ALA A 74 -13.43 7.46 12.43
CA ALA A 74 -13.07 6.13 11.94
C ALA A 74 -14.32 5.23 11.81
N THR A 75 -15.04 5.38 10.69
CA THR A 75 -16.20 4.56 10.37
C THR A 75 -15.82 3.36 9.52
N VAL A 76 -16.64 2.31 9.52
CA VAL A 76 -16.42 1.12 8.68
C VAL A 76 -16.26 1.49 7.18
N PRO A 77 -17.12 2.35 6.58
CA PRO A 77 -16.93 2.77 5.19
C PRO A 77 -15.62 3.54 4.94
N ALA A 78 -15.16 4.35 5.90
CA ALA A 78 -13.90 5.07 5.79
C ALA A 78 -12.71 4.11 5.81
N VAL A 79 -12.71 3.12 6.72
CA VAL A 79 -11.66 2.10 6.81
C VAL A 79 -11.63 1.21 5.58
N VAL A 80 -12.79 0.78 5.07
CA VAL A 80 -12.86 0.02 3.81
C VAL A 80 -12.29 0.84 2.66
N SER A 81 -12.55 2.15 2.63
CA SER A 81 -12.00 3.04 1.61
C SER A 81 -10.46 3.13 1.68
N LEU A 82 -9.89 3.17 2.89
CA LEU A 82 -8.42 3.11 3.10
C LEU A 82 -7.83 1.78 2.63
N MET A 83 -8.47 0.65 2.99
CA MET A 83 -8.02 -0.68 2.55
C MET A 83 -8.03 -0.82 1.03
N VAL A 84 -9.06 -0.28 0.36
CA VAL A 84 -9.16 -0.25 -1.11
C VAL A 84 -8.05 0.60 -1.70
N MET A 85 -7.76 1.76 -1.12
CA MET A 85 -6.64 2.62 -1.55
C MET A 85 -5.29 1.87 -1.47
N HIS A 86 -5.04 1.14 -0.37
CA HIS A 86 -3.85 0.29 -0.23
C HIS A 86 -3.79 -0.79 -1.32
N ALA A 87 -4.91 -1.47 -1.59
CA ALA A 87 -4.98 -2.51 -2.62
C ALA A 87 -4.69 -1.96 -4.03
N VAL A 88 -5.27 -0.81 -4.37
CA VAL A 88 -5.02 -0.14 -5.66
C VAL A 88 -3.55 0.28 -5.78
N THR A 89 -3.00 0.86 -4.72
CA THR A 89 -1.58 1.27 -4.67
C THR A 89 -0.65 0.07 -4.87
N ALA A 90 -0.89 -1.02 -4.14
CA ALA A 90 -0.12 -2.25 -4.28
C ALA A 90 -0.20 -2.81 -5.70
N ALA A 91 -1.39 -2.84 -6.32
CA ALA A 91 -1.56 -3.30 -7.69
C ALA A 91 -0.78 -2.46 -8.71
N ILE A 92 -0.77 -1.13 -8.56
CA ILE A 92 -0.02 -0.21 -9.42
C ILE A 92 1.49 -0.44 -9.25
N VAL A 93 1.98 -0.43 -8.01
CA VAL A 93 3.41 -0.57 -7.70
C VAL A 93 3.94 -1.92 -8.19
N VAL A 94 3.24 -3.03 -7.92
CA VAL A 94 3.67 -4.37 -8.35
C VAL A 94 3.71 -4.47 -9.87
N LYS A 95 2.66 -3.98 -10.57
CA LYS A 95 2.64 -4.00 -12.04
C LYS A 95 3.77 -3.17 -12.65
N LEU A 96 4.01 -1.97 -12.13
CA LEU A 96 5.09 -1.11 -12.61
C LEU A 96 6.47 -1.75 -12.39
N LEU A 97 6.73 -2.28 -11.19
CA LEU A 97 8.04 -2.85 -10.86
C LEU A 97 8.34 -4.10 -11.71
N VAL A 98 7.35 -5.00 -11.85
CA VAL A 98 7.48 -6.21 -12.66
C VAL A 98 7.68 -5.85 -14.14
N ARG A 99 6.94 -4.84 -14.65
CA ARG A 99 7.08 -4.38 -16.04
C ARG A 99 8.47 -3.81 -16.31
N ILE A 100 8.94 -2.90 -15.46
CA ILE A 100 10.28 -2.28 -15.61
C ILE A 100 11.37 -3.36 -15.54
N ALA A 101 11.26 -4.31 -14.61
CA ALA A 101 12.22 -5.38 -14.48
C ALA A 101 12.23 -6.37 -15.65
N GLY A 102 11.06 -6.60 -16.27
CA GLY A 102 10.95 -7.37 -17.52
C GLY A 102 11.61 -6.65 -18.69
N SER A 103 11.43 -5.33 -18.81
CA SER A 103 12.07 -4.52 -19.85
C SER A 103 13.59 -4.43 -19.70
N ALA A 104 14.13 -4.46 -18.47
CA ALA A 104 15.57 -4.43 -18.23
C ALA A 104 16.31 -5.75 -18.58
N ARG A 105 15.58 -6.83 -18.86
CA ARG A 105 16.15 -8.14 -19.24
C ARG A 105 15.97 -8.49 -20.73
N ALA A 106 15.27 -7.66 -21.50
CA ALA A 106 15.06 -7.82 -22.94
C ALA A 106 16.15 -7.08 -23.72
#